data_AF-A0A242L0L9-F1
#
_entry.id   AF-A0A242L0L9-F1
#
_cell.length_a   1.000
_cell.length_b   1.000
_cell.length_c   1.000
_cell.angle_alpha   90.00
_cell.angle_beta   90.00
_cell.angle_gamma   90.00
#
_symmetry.space_group_name_H-M   'P 1'
#
loop_
_entity.id
_entity.type
_entity.pdbx_description
1 polymer ?
#
loop_
_entity_poly.entity_id
_entity_poly.type
_entity_poly.pdbx_seq_one_letter_code
_entity_poly.pdbx_strand_id
1 'polypeptide(L)' 'MKRTSISKAIRRLRSYLYACATDEERKGIEKAITILENMEDSK' A
#
# COMPACT_ATOMS: atom_id res chain seq x y z
N MET A 1 -19.10 -4.69 7.43
CA MET A 1 -17.67 -4.86 7.03
C MET A 1 -16.88 -3.62 7.47
N LYS A 2 -15.85 -3.78 8.30
CA LYS A 2 -15.02 -2.64 8.74
C LYS A 2 -14.35 -2.02 7.51
N ARG A 3 -14.66 -0.76 7.16
CA ARG A 3 -13.90 0.01 6.16
C ARG A 3 -12.44 0.05 6.63
N THR A 4 -11.56 -0.66 5.94
CA THR A 4 -10.12 -0.49 6.16
C THR A 4 -9.80 0.94 5.72
N SER A 5 -9.23 1.76 6.60
CA SER A 5 -8.78 3.09 6.20
C SER A 5 -7.65 2.97 5.18
N ILE A 6 -7.58 3.89 4.23
CA ILE A 6 -6.55 3.92 3.18
C ILE A 6 -5.16 3.96 3.82
N SER A 7 -4.96 4.80 4.82
CA SER A 7 -3.72 4.85 5.62
C SER A 7 -3.37 3.51 6.29
N LYS A 8 -4.35 2.72 6.74
CA LYS A 8 -4.10 1.38 7.30
C LYS A 8 -3.69 0.36 6.22
N ALA A 9 -4.22 0.49 5.00
CA ALA A 9 -3.81 -0.32 3.86
C ALA A 9 -2.38 0.03 3.43
N ILE A 10 -2.05 1.31 3.27
CA ILE A 10 -0.70 1.80 2.95
C ILE A 10 0.31 1.28 3.98
N ARG A 11 0.01 1.40 5.28
CA ARG A 11 0.92 0.93 6.34
C ARG A 11 1.21 -0.57 6.23
N ARG A 12 0.19 -1.39 5.92
CA ARG A 12 0.36 -2.84 5.77
C ARG A 12 1.19 -3.18 4.54
N LEU A 13 0.93 -2.52 3.41
CA LEU A 13 1.68 -2.72 2.18
C LEU A 13 3.15 -2.34 2.36
N ARG A 14 3.45 -1.20 3.00
CA ARG A 14 4.82 -0.81 3.33
C ARG A 14 5.51 -1.83 4.25
N SER A 15 4.80 -2.35 5.25
CA SER A 15 5.34 -3.38 6.14
C SER A 15 5.68 -4.67 5.39
N TYR A 16 4.79 -5.11 4.50
CA TYR A 16 5.02 -6.29 3.66
C TYR A 16 6.18 -6.07 2.66
N LEU A 17 6.21 -4.90 2.02
CA LEU A 17 7.26 -4.48 1.09
C LEU A 17 8.66 -4.59 1.70
N TYR A 18 8.80 -4.17 2.96
CA TYR A 18 10.08 -4.18 3.66
C TYR A 18 10.46 -5.57 4.21
N ALA A 19 9.46 -6.34 4.67
CA ALA A 19 9.73 -7.59 5.39
C ALA A 19 9.85 -8.81 4.48
N CYS A 20 9.03 -8.92 3.43
CA CYS A 20 8.79 -10.19 2.75
C CYS A 20 8.67 -10.11 1.23
N ALA A 21 8.58 -8.92 0.63
CA ALA A 21 8.32 -8.81 -0.80
C ALA A 21 9.51 -9.28 -1.63
N THR A 22 9.21 -10.13 -2.61
CA THR A 22 10.14 -10.48 -3.68
C THR A 22 10.36 -9.32 -4.64
N ASP A 23 11.42 -9.34 -5.44
CA ASP A 23 11.71 -8.29 -6.43
C ASP A 23 10.59 -8.13 -7.48
N GLU A 24 9.88 -9.22 -7.79
CA GLU A 24 8.71 -9.20 -8.69
C GLU A 24 7.50 -8.51 -8.04
N GLU A 25 7.21 -8.80 -6.78
CA GLU A 25 6.10 -8.19 -6.05
C GLU A 25 6.34 -6.72 -5.74
N ARG A 26 7.61 -6.33 -5.55
CA ARG A 26 8.03 -4.99 -5.13
C ARG A 26 7.42 -3.89 -6.01
N LYS A 27 7.55 -4.04 -7.33
CA LYS A 27 7.02 -3.08 -8.31
C LYS A 27 5.50 -2.96 -8.24
N GLY A 28 4.80 -4.07 -8.03
CA GLY A 28 3.34 -4.11 -7.91
C GLY A 28 2.86 -3.43 -6.63
N ILE A 29 3.54 -3.69 -5.52
CA ILE A 29 3.21 -3.12 -4.20
C ILE A 29 3.51 -1.62 -4.15
N GLU A 30 4.66 -1.18 -4.69
CA GLU A 30 5.01 0.24 -4.78
C GLU A 30 3.96 1.00 -5.59
N LYS A 31 3.55 0.47 -6.75
CA LYS A 31 2.48 1.06 -7.56
C LYS A 31 1.15 1.14 -6.80
N ALA A 32 0.79 0.09 -6.05
CA ALA A 32 -0.42 0.07 -5.24
C ALA A 32 -0.39 1.11 -4.11
N ILE A 33 0.77 1.29 -3.45
CA ILE A 33 0.97 2.33 -2.42
C ILE A 33 0.75 3.71 -3.02
N THR A 34 1.38 4.03 -4.16
CA THR A 34 1.23 5.34 -4.81
C THR A 34 -0.22 5.65 -5.18
N ILE A 35 -0.96 4.67 -5.71
CA ILE A 35 -2.39 4.85 -6.03
C ILE A 35 -3.19 5.19 -4.77
N LEU A 36 -2.93 4.46 -3.67
CA LEU A 36 -3.63 4.68 -2.40
C LEU A 36 -3.28 6.03 -1.78
N GLU A 37 -2.03 6.47 -1.86
CA GLU A 37 -1.61 7.80 -1.40
C GLU A 37 -2.32 8.92 -2.17
N ASN A 38 -2.38 8.82 -3.50
CA ASN A 38 -3.11 9.79 -4.32
C ASN A 38 -4.62 9.82 -4.01
N MET A 39 -5.22 8.66 -3.69
CA MET A 39 -6.63 8.59 -3.26
C MET A 39 -6.86 9.16 -1.86
N GLU A 40 -5.86 9.14 -0.98
CA GLU A 40 -5.92 9.76 0.35
C GLU A 40 -5.75 11.28 0.26
N ASP A 41 -4.88 11.76 -0.63
CA ASP A 41 -4.61 13.19 -0.86
C ASP A 41 -5.74 13.90 -1.62
N SER A 42 -6.44 13.18 -2.51
CA SER A 42 -7.58 13.73 -3.29
C SER A 42 -8.89 13.86 -2.48
N LYS A 43 -8.84 13.79 -1.15
CA LYS A 43 -10.00 13.64 -0.27
C LYS A 43 -10.16 14.82 0.69
#